data_AF-A0AAV9UKQ8-F1
#
_entry.id   AF-A0AAV9UKQ8-F1
#
_cell.length_a   1.000
_cell.length_b   1.000
_cell.length_c   1.000
_cell.angle_alpha   90.00
_cell.angle_beta   90.00
_cell.angle_gamma   90.00
#
_symmetry.space_group_name_H-M   'P 1'
#
loop_
_entity.id
_entity.type
_entity.pdbx_description
1 polymer ?
#
loop_
_entity_poly.entity_id
_entity_poly.type
_entity_poly.pdbx_seq_one_letter_code
_entity_poly.pdbx_strand_id
1 'polypeptide(L)'
;MIIGISGALSIVYCSIGLWLLDRFGRIKPLIISAVGLAAALVVNAAQAQHLDPTNRAQARSMVAMNFVFSLFYTPLGIISWVYPAEIFPVEVCALGNAITTFTNWTLNLIFAQFSPTALQNIGFRYFYVFFVFNVVAVTCYVVFYPETKGKTLEQMDELFGDQLVPHAMKDPEGARIAIEKDPAMVQHIENKELA
;
A
#
# COMPACT_ATOMS: atom_id res chain seq x y z
N MET A 1 13.45 -21.14 12.96
CA MET A 1 12.14 -21.64 13.46
C MET A 1 11.07 -20.55 13.49
N ILE A 2 11.30 -19.39 14.12
CA ILE A 2 10.30 -18.29 14.22
C ILE A 2 9.84 -17.77 12.85
N ILE A 3 10.77 -17.63 11.89
CA ILE A 3 10.47 -17.15 10.53
C ILE A 3 9.48 -18.08 9.81
N GLY A 4 9.66 -19.40 9.91
CA GLY A 4 8.78 -20.38 9.26
C GLY A 4 7.36 -20.37 9.84
N ILE A 5 7.23 -20.25 11.17
CA ILE A 5 5.92 -20.14 11.83
C ILE A 5 5.23 -18.82 11.43
N SER A 6 5.98 -17.72 11.42
CA SER A 6 5.47 -16.41 11.01
C SER A 6 4.99 -16.43 9.56
N GLY A 7 5.73 -17.10 8.66
CA GLY A 7 5.33 -17.27 7.26
C GLY A 7 4.04 -18.08 7.10
N ALA A 8 3.92 -19.21 7.79
CA ALA A 8 2.71 -20.03 7.77
C ALA A 8 1.48 -19.28 8.30
N LEU A 9 1.63 -18.54 9.41
CA LEU A 9 0.56 -17.71 9.96
C LEU A 9 0.20 -16.54 9.04
N SER A 10 1.18 -15.97 8.33
CA SER A 10 0.93 -14.89 7.38
C SER A 10 -0.01 -15.33 6.25
N ILE A 11 0.05 -16.59 5.79
CA ILE A 11 -0.90 -17.10 4.78
C ILE A 11 -2.33 -17.10 5.35
N VAL A 12 -2.49 -17.56 6.59
CA VAL A 12 -3.79 -17.56 7.28
C VAL A 12 -4.32 -16.14 7.47
N TYR A 13 -3.46 -15.23 7.96
CA TYR A 13 -3.81 -13.83 8.14
C TYR A 13 -4.20 -13.18 6.82
N CYS A 14 -3.42 -13.36 5.76
CA CYS A 14 -3.73 -12.80 4.46
C CYS A 14 -5.05 -13.32 3.90
N SER A 15 -5.34 -14.61 4.08
CA SER A 15 -6.60 -15.22 3.61
C SER A 15 -7.82 -14.62 4.32
N ILE A 16 -7.75 -14.48 5.64
CA ILE A 16 -8.79 -13.82 6.45
C ILE A 16 -8.85 -12.32 6.15
N GLY A 17 -7.68 -11.70 5.95
CA GLY A 17 -7.53 -10.29 5.63
C GLY A 17 -8.22 -9.93 4.33
N LEU A 18 -7.98 -10.69 3.25
CA LEU A 18 -8.66 -10.51 1.96
C LEU A 18 -10.19 -10.57 2.12
N TRP A 19 -10.68 -11.61 2.80
CA TRP A 19 -12.11 -11.75 3.07
C TRP A 19 -12.69 -10.57 3.87
N LEU A 20 -11.93 -10.04 4.84
CA LEU A 20 -12.34 -8.89 5.64
C LEU A 20 -12.34 -7.59 4.81
N LEU A 21 -11.34 -7.39 3.97
CA LEU A 21 -11.19 -6.20 3.14
C LEU A 21 -12.35 -6.04 2.16
N ASP A 22 -12.79 -7.12 1.53
CA ASP A 22 -13.94 -7.12 0.63
C ASP A 22 -15.22 -6.63 1.34
N ARG A 23 -15.35 -6.93 2.64
CA ARG A 23 -16.55 -6.58 3.41
C ARG A 23 -16.49 -5.20 4.05
N PHE A 24 -15.33 -4.72 4.48
CA PHE A 24 -15.19 -3.48 5.25
C PHE A 24 -14.70 -2.27 4.43
N GLY A 25 -14.18 -2.50 3.21
CA GLY A 25 -13.55 -1.45 2.40
C GLY A 25 -12.04 -1.40 2.62
N ARG A 26 -11.37 -0.44 1.99
CA ARG A 26 -9.90 -0.41 1.92
C ARG A 26 -9.30 0.52 2.98
N ILE A 27 -9.90 1.69 3.23
CA ILE A 27 -9.26 2.73 4.05
C ILE A 27 -9.37 2.46 5.54
N LYS A 28 -10.53 2.00 6.03
CA LYS A 28 -10.70 1.71 7.47
C LYS A 28 -9.73 0.63 7.98
N PRO A 29 -9.56 -0.51 7.30
CA PRO A 29 -8.57 -1.51 7.70
C PRO A 29 -7.14 -1.01 7.59
N LEU A 30 -6.83 -0.12 6.63
CA LEU A 30 -5.52 0.50 6.49
C LEU A 30 -5.15 1.39 7.70
N ILE A 31 -6.12 2.20 8.17
CA ILE A 31 -5.94 3.05 9.36
C ILE A 31 -5.75 2.19 10.62
N ILE A 32 -6.62 1.17 10.81
CA ILE A 32 -6.52 0.25 11.97
C ILE A 32 -5.17 -0.46 11.97
N SER A 33 -4.72 -0.91 10.79
CA SER A 33 -3.42 -1.53 10.59
C SER A 33 -2.28 -0.61 11.01
N ALA A 34 -2.24 0.63 10.49
CA ALA A 34 -1.17 1.56 10.81
C ALA A 34 -1.13 1.99 12.30
N VAL A 35 -2.30 2.17 12.93
CA VAL A 35 -2.38 2.43 14.38
C VAL A 35 -1.91 1.21 15.19
N GLY A 36 -2.31 0.00 14.79
CA GLY A 36 -1.88 -1.25 15.43
C GLY A 36 -0.38 -1.48 15.30
N LEU A 37 0.21 -1.19 14.14
CA LEU A 37 1.65 -1.25 13.89
C LEU A 37 2.41 -0.24 14.75
N ALA A 38 1.91 1.00 14.82
CA ALA A 38 2.47 2.04 15.69
C ALA A 38 2.50 1.59 17.16
N ALA A 39 1.38 1.07 17.67
CA ALA A 39 1.29 0.58 19.04
C ALA A 39 2.23 -0.61 19.29
N ALA A 40 2.26 -1.59 18.40
CA ALA A 40 3.15 -2.75 18.52
C ALA A 40 4.63 -2.35 18.52
N LEU A 41 5.02 -1.37 17.69
CA LEU A 41 6.40 -0.84 17.66
C LEU A 41 6.77 -0.10 18.94
N VAL A 42 5.86 0.68 19.54
CA VAL A 42 6.10 1.36 20.81
C VAL A 42 6.28 0.36 21.95
N VAL A 43 5.44 -0.69 22.00
CA VAL A 43 5.59 -1.74 23.01
C VAL A 43 6.91 -2.48 22.84
N ASN A 44 7.28 -2.85 21.62
CA ASN A 44 8.58 -3.46 21.33
C ASN A 44 9.75 -2.54 21.72
N ALA A 45 9.67 -1.23 21.45
CA ALA A 45 10.69 -0.26 21.83
C ALA A 45 10.84 -0.15 23.36
N ALA A 46 9.72 -0.11 24.08
CA ALA A 46 9.71 -0.06 25.54
C ALA A 46 10.27 -1.34 26.19
N GLN A 47 9.97 -2.50 25.60
CA GLN A 47 10.55 -3.78 26.02
C GLN A 47 12.06 -3.84 25.74
N ALA A 48 12.50 -3.38 24.58
CA ALA A 48 13.91 -3.32 24.22
C ALA A 48 14.72 -2.37 25.11
N GLN A 49 14.12 -1.29 25.62
CA GLN A 49 14.77 -0.36 26.56
C GLN A 49 15.12 -1.03 27.90
N HIS A 50 14.31 -1.99 28.36
CA HIS A 50 14.47 -2.66 29.65
C HIS A 50 14.88 -4.14 29.46
N LEU A 51 15.64 -4.44 28.41
CA LEU A 51 15.99 -5.80 28.04
C LEU A 51 16.82 -6.47 29.16
N ASP A 52 16.26 -7.51 29.76
CA ASP A 52 16.93 -8.41 30.70
C ASP A 52 17.06 -9.79 30.04
N PRO A 53 18.28 -10.17 29.59
CA PRO A 53 18.52 -11.45 28.92
C PRO A 53 18.18 -12.69 29.78
N THR A 54 18.11 -12.54 31.10
CA THR A 54 17.80 -13.64 32.02
C THR A 54 16.29 -13.86 32.17
N ASN A 55 15.49 -12.86 31.82
CA ASN A 55 14.05 -12.89 31.96
C ASN A 55 13.37 -13.59 30.77
N ARG A 56 13.11 -14.89 30.94
CA ARG A 56 12.41 -15.72 29.95
C ARG A 56 10.99 -15.23 29.62
N ALA A 57 10.31 -14.55 30.55
CA ALA A 57 8.98 -14.01 30.30
C ALA A 57 9.04 -12.84 29.32
N GLN A 58 10.06 -11.97 29.43
CA GLN A 58 10.28 -10.88 28.49
C GLN A 58 10.55 -11.40 27.08
N ALA A 59 11.43 -12.39 26.92
CA ALA A 59 11.71 -13.01 25.63
C ALA A 59 10.44 -13.58 24.96
N ARG A 60 9.57 -14.26 25.72
CA ARG A 60 8.28 -14.77 25.22
C ARG A 60 7.34 -13.65 24.79
N SER A 61 7.28 -12.56 25.57
CA SER A 61 6.44 -11.42 25.26
C SER A 61 6.87 -10.67 23.99
N MET A 62 8.18 -10.55 23.73
CA MET A 62 8.70 -9.97 22.48
C MET A 62 8.33 -10.83 21.27
N VAL A 63 8.41 -12.16 21.39
CA VAL A 63 7.98 -13.09 20.33
C VAL A 63 6.47 -12.97 20.08
N ALA A 64 5.65 -12.90 21.14
CA ALA A 64 4.21 -12.69 21.01
C ALA A 64 3.90 -11.35 20.30
N MET A 65 4.60 -10.28 20.66
CA MET A 65 4.42 -8.96 20.05
C MET A 65 4.81 -8.95 18.57
N ASN A 66 5.77 -9.77 18.15
CA ASN A 66 6.08 -9.95 16.72
C ASN A 66 4.90 -10.54 15.95
N PHE A 67 4.17 -11.51 16.50
CA PHE A 67 2.97 -12.05 15.85
C PHE A 67 1.83 -11.03 15.81
N VAL A 68 1.68 -10.23 16.86
CA VAL A 68 0.71 -9.12 16.88
C VAL A 68 1.06 -8.08 15.80
N PHE A 69 2.33 -7.74 15.66
CA PHE A 69 2.81 -6.88 14.58
C PHE A 69 2.48 -7.47 13.20
N SER A 70 2.76 -8.76 12.97
CA SER A 70 2.42 -9.44 11.71
C SER A 70 0.92 -9.44 11.40
N LEU A 71 0.07 -9.63 12.42
CA LEU A 71 -1.38 -9.54 12.28
C LEU A 71 -1.81 -8.15 11.82
N PHE A 72 -1.34 -7.09 12.52
CA PHE A 72 -1.66 -5.72 12.13
C PHE A 72 -1.02 -5.30 10.82
N TYR A 73 0.10 -5.89 10.40
CA TYR A 73 0.71 -5.64 9.10
C TYR A 73 -0.14 -6.16 7.93
N THR A 74 -0.97 -7.16 8.16
CA THR A 74 -1.68 -7.89 7.09
C THR A 74 -2.52 -6.99 6.19
N PRO A 75 -3.41 -6.10 6.70
CA PRO A 75 -4.20 -5.25 5.82
C PRO A 75 -3.34 -4.27 5.02
N LEU A 76 -2.33 -3.65 5.65
CA LEU A 76 -1.40 -2.75 4.96
C LEU A 76 -0.62 -3.50 3.87
N GLY A 77 -0.16 -4.71 4.15
CA GLY A 77 0.57 -5.54 3.20
C GLY A 77 -0.28 -6.02 2.02
N ILE A 78 -1.59 -6.15 2.15
CA ILE A 78 -2.48 -6.48 1.02
C ILE A 78 -2.83 -5.21 0.24
N ILE A 79 -3.32 -4.19 0.94
CA ILE A 79 -3.84 -2.96 0.33
C ILE A 79 -2.73 -2.21 -0.40
N SER A 80 -1.47 -2.24 0.07
CA SER A 80 -0.35 -1.55 -0.58
C SER A 80 -0.10 -2.01 -2.03
N TRP A 81 -0.46 -3.26 -2.36
CA TRP A 81 -0.30 -3.81 -3.72
C TRP A 81 -1.56 -3.73 -4.57
N VAL A 82 -2.73 -3.70 -3.92
CA VAL A 82 -4.03 -3.66 -4.63
C VAL A 82 -4.46 -2.23 -4.93
N TYR A 83 -4.28 -1.32 -3.96
CA TYR A 83 -4.77 0.06 -4.03
C TYR A 83 -4.22 0.88 -5.20
N PRO A 84 -2.92 0.79 -5.57
CA PRO A 84 -2.41 1.46 -6.76
C PRO A 84 -3.16 1.05 -8.03
N ALA A 85 -3.47 -0.24 -8.17
CA ALA A 85 -4.22 -0.75 -9.32
C ALA A 85 -5.69 -0.33 -9.33
N GLU A 86 -6.26 0.07 -8.18
CA GLU A 86 -7.63 0.59 -8.06
C GLU A 86 -7.72 2.11 -8.27
N ILE A 87 -6.60 2.84 -8.11
CA ILE A 87 -6.56 4.30 -8.25
C ILE A 87 -6.25 4.75 -9.67
N PHE A 88 -5.32 4.06 -10.34
CA PHE A 88 -4.87 4.50 -11.65
C PHE A 88 -5.89 4.12 -12.74
N PRO A 89 -6.19 5.05 -13.69
CA PRO A 89 -6.95 4.74 -14.89
C PRO A 89 -6.33 3.58 -15.66
N VAL A 90 -7.15 2.80 -16.37
CA VAL A 90 -6.73 1.55 -17.03
C VAL A 90 -5.54 1.78 -17.98
N GLU A 91 -5.51 2.91 -18.67
CA GLU A 91 -4.52 3.31 -19.66
C GLU A 91 -3.12 3.51 -19.04
N VAL A 92 -3.06 4.03 -17.82
CA VAL A 92 -1.81 4.37 -17.12
C VAL A 92 -1.52 3.46 -15.93
N CYS A 93 -2.42 2.55 -15.59
CA CYS A 93 -2.32 1.64 -14.46
C CYS A 93 -1.03 0.80 -14.49
N ALA A 94 -0.61 0.34 -15.66
CA ALA A 94 0.65 -0.39 -15.82
C ALA A 94 1.87 0.48 -15.43
N LEU A 95 1.93 1.73 -15.88
CA LEU A 95 3.01 2.66 -15.55
C LEU A 95 2.97 3.07 -14.08
N GLY A 96 1.79 3.38 -13.54
CA GLY A 96 1.60 3.72 -12.13
C GLY A 96 2.03 2.59 -11.19
N ASN A 97 1.70 1.34 -11.53
CA ASN A 97 2.14 0.16 -10.78
C ASN A 97 3.65 -0.07 -10.89
N ALA A 98 4.27 0.19 -12.05
CA ALA A 98 5.71 0.09 -12.23
C ALA A 98 6.46 1.12 -11.36
N ILE A 99 6.02 2.37 -11.36
CA ILE A 99 6.60 3.45 -10.53
C ILE A 99 6.42 3.13 -9.04
N THR A 100 5.24 2.65 -8.64
CA THR A 100 4.95 2.27 -7.25
C THR A 100 5.87 1.15 -6.78
N THR A 101 6.02 0.10 -7.60
CA THR A 101 6.89 -1.04 -7.32
C THR A 101 8.36 -0.64 -7.27
N PHE A 102 8.81 0.18 -8.24
CA PHE A 102 10.17 0.71 -8.25
C PHE A 102 10.48 1.53 -7.00
N THR A 103 9.55 2.40 -6.59
CA THR A 103 9.68 3.20 -5.38
C THR A 103 9.73 2.33 -4.12
N ASN A 104 8.87 1.31 -4.04
CA ASN A 104 8.86 0.35 -2.93
C ASN A 104 10.22 -0.36 -2.78
N TRP A 105 10.75 -0.93 -3.87
CA TRP A 105 12.04 -1.63 -3.83
C TRP A 105 13.20 -0.69 -3.56
N THR A 106 13.16 0.53 -4.11
CA THR A 106 14.19 1.55 -3.84
C THR A 106 14.24 1.93 -2.36
N LEU A 107 13.08 2.19 -1.74
CA LEU A 107 13.01 2.48 -0.31
C LEU A 107 13.46 1.29 0.53
N ASN A 108 13.07 0.07 0.15
CA ASN A 108 13.54 -1.15 0.82
C ASN A 108 15.06 -1.27 0.79
N LEU A 109 15.72 -0.96 -0.34
CA LEU A 109 17.18 -0.97 -0.44
C LEU A 109 17.83 0.09 0.46
N ILE A 110 17.26 1.30 0.50
CA ILE A 110 17.73 2.38 1.38
C ILE A 110 17.65 1.94 2.84
N PHE A 111 16.49 1.42 3.27
CA PHE A 111 16.33 0.94 4.64
C PHE A 111 17.22 -0.27 4.94
N ALA A 112 17.42 -1.18 3.99
CA ALA A 112 18.29 -2.34 4.17
C ALA A 112 19.74 -1.91 4.49
N GLN A 113 20.24 -0.86 3.82
CA GLN A 113 21.59 -0.33 4.10
C GLN A 113 21.66 0.58 5.31
N PHE A 114 20.63 1.39 5.58
CA PHE A 114 20.65 2.32 6.69
C PHE A 114 20.34 1.65 8.04
N SER A 115 19.45 0.66 8.07
CA SER A 115 18.97 0.04 9.32
C SER A 115 20.08 -0.53 10.20
N PRO A 116 21.10 -1.24 9.68
CA PRO A 116 22.17 -1.77 10.53
C PRO A 116 22.98 -0.66 11.20
N THR A 117 23.37 0.37 10.46
CA THR A 117 24.10 1.53 10.98
C THR A 117 23.26 2.31 11.99
N ALA A 118 21.96 2.50 11.71
CA ALA A 118 21.05 3.14 12.64
C ALA A 118 20.91 2.34 13.95
N LEU A 119 20.69 1.04 13.86
CA LEU A 119 20.58 0.17 15.05
C LEU A 119 21.87 0.17 15.89
N GLN A 120 23.04 0.26 15.27
CA GLN A 120 24.31 0.37 16.01
C GLN A 120 24.45 1.70 16.77
N ASN A 121 24.01 2.81 16.16
CA ASN A 121 24.20 4.15 16.72
C ASN A 121 23.11 4.55 17.71
N ILE A 122 21.84 4.25 17.41
CA ILE A 122 20.68 4.70 18.20
C ILE A 122 19.90 3.56 18.86
N GLY A 123 20.23 2.30 18.58
CA GLY A 123 19.66 1.12 19.25
C GLY A 123 18.14 1.06 19.17
N PHE A 124 17.50 0.81 20.31
CA PHE A 124 16.04 0.69 20.41
C PHE A 124 15.28 1.96 19.98
N ARG A 125 15.93 3.12 19.98
CA ARG A 125 15.28 4.39 19.57
C ARG A 125 14.91 4.38 18.08
N TYR A 126 15.52 3.49 17.30
CA TYR A 126 15.17 3.28 15.89
C TYR A 126 13.70 2.87 15.71
N PHE A 127 13.13 2.11 16.65
CA PHE A 127 11.71 1.72 16.60
C PHE A 127 10.76 2.92 16.75
N TYR A 128 11.14 3.96 17.51
CA TYR A 128 10.34 5.19 17.62
C TYR A 128 10.31 5.99 16.31
N VAL A 129 11.34 5.87 15.46
CA VAL A 129 11.33 6.50 14.13
C VAL A 129 10.21 5.89 13.27
N PHE A 130 10.06 4.56 13.28
CA PHE A 130 8.97 3.89 12.57
C PHE A 130 7.60 4.15 13.19
N PHE A 131 7.52 4.38 14.50
CA PHE A 131 6.28 4.87 15.11
C PHE A 131 5.86 6.20 14.48
N VAL A 132 6.77 7.18 14.37
CA VAL A 132 6.47 8.47 13.74
C VAL A 132 6.04 8.29 12.28
N PHE A 133 6.73 7.44 11.51
CA PHE A 133 6.30 7.14 10.14
C PHE A 133 4.89 6.55 10.06
N ASN A 134 4.51 5.67 10.99
CA ASN A 134 3.14 5.14 11.03
C ASN A 134 2.11 6.23 11.38
N VAL A 135 2.43 7.17 12.28
CA VAL A 135 1.53 8.31 12.58
C VAL A 135 1.35 9.22 11.36
N VAL A 136 2.43 9.51 10.64
CA VAL A 136 2.37 10.25 9.38
C VAL A 136 1.55 9.49 8.35
N ALA A 137 1.75 8.18 8.22
CA ALA A 137 0.97 7.33 7.31
C ALA A 137 -0.53 7.36 7.64
N VAL A 138 -0.92 7.24 8.91
CA VAL A 138 -2.32 7.37 9.35
C VAL A 138 -2.90 8.71 8.91
N THR A 139 -2.16 9.79 9.11
CA THR A 139 -2.59 11.13 8.71
C THR A 139 -2.79 11.20 7.19
N CYS A 140 -1.86 10.64 6.42
CA CYS A 140 -1.97 10.58 4.96
C CYS A 140 -3.18 9.75 4.51
N TYR A 141 -3.45 8.62 5.15
CA TYR A 141 -4.60 7.77 4.81
C TYR A 141 -5.94 8.43 5.11
N VAL A 142 -6.02 9.27 6.14
CA VAL A 142 -7.26 10.00 6.45
C VAL A 142 -7.50 11.17 5.49
N VAL A 143 -6.43 11.86 5.07
CA VAL A 143 -6.54 13.10 4.27
C VAL A 143 -6.54 12.86 2.76
N PHE A 144 -5.69 11.96 2.27
CA PHE A 144 -5.41 11.85 0.83
C PHE A 144 -5.99 10.60 0.18
N TYR A 145 -6.36 9.57 0.95
CA TYR A 145 -6.78 8.30 0.38
C TYR A 145 -8.30 8.24 0.23
N PRO A 146 -8.86 8.31 -1.00
CA PRO A 146 -10.28 8.08 -1.21
C PRO A 146 -10.66 6.61 -0.94
N GLU A 147 -11.88 6.39 -0.48
CA GLU A 147 -12.44 5.04 -0.32
C GLU A 147 -12.77 4.45 -1.70
N THR A 148 -12.11 3.34 -2.05
CA THR A 148 -12.28 2.63 -3.33
C THR A 148 -13.36 1.55 -3.28
N LYS A 149 -13.99 1.31 -2.12
CA LYS A 149 -15.03 0.28 -1.98
C LYS A 149 -16.24 0.52 -2.89
N GLY A 150 -16.49 -0.43 -3.79
CA GLY A 150 -17.70 -0.48 -4.61
C GLY A 150 -17.74 0.52 -5.76
N LYS A 151 -16.59 1.10 -6.13
CA LYS A 151 -16.45 1.95 -7.31
C LYS A 151 -15.88 1.13 -8.47
N THR A 152 -16.42 1.32 -9.67
CA THR A 152 -15.78 0.80 -10.90
C THR A 152 -14.57 1.66 -11.25
N LEU A 153 -13.65 1.14 -12.06
CA LEU A 153 -12.47 1.92 -12.50
C LEU A 153 -12.92 3.21 -13.21
N GLU A 154 -13.99 3.16 -14.00
CA GLU A 154 -14.56 4.33 -14.70
C GLU A 154 -15.05 5.41 -13.72
N GLN A 155 -15.58 5.01 -12.56
CA GLN A 155 -16.02 5.94 -11.51
C GLN A 155 -14.86 6.53 -10.70
N MET A 156 -13.68 5.91 -10.75
CA MET A 156 -12.46 6.47 -10.18
C MET A 156 -11.87 7.52 -11.12
N ASP A 157 -11.96 7.33 -12.43
CA ASP A 157 -11.54 8.32 -13.43
C ASP A 157 -12.36 9.61 -13.32
N GLU A 158 -13.68 9.50 -13.10
CA GLU A 158 -14.55 10.64 -12.80
C GLU A 158 -14.17 11.36 -11.49
N LEU A 159 -13.68 10.62 -10.48
CA LEU A 159 -13.29 11.18 -9.17
C LEU A 159 -11.98 11.97 -9.24
N PHE A 160 -11.04 11.55 -10.08
CA PHE A 160 -9.76 12.23 -10.28
C PHE A 160 -9.80 13.30 -11.39
N GLY A 161 -10.96 13.51 -12.01
CA GLY A 161 -11.20 14.60 -12.95
C GLY A 161 -10.74 14.30 -14.38
N ASP A 162 -10.51 13.04 -14.72
CA ASP A 162 -10.13 12.65 -16.07
C ASP A 162 -11.39 12.57 -16.94
N GLN A 163 -11.81 13.71 -17.49
CA GLN A 163 -12.71 13.72 -18.65
C GLN A 163 -11.91 13.32 -19.90
N LEU A 164 -11.34 12.12 -19.93
CA LEU A 164 -10.93 11.52 -21.20
C LEU A 164 -12.17 10.88 -21.84
N VAL A 165 -12.92 11.77 -22.49
CA VAL A 165 -13.79 11.52 -23.65
C VAL A 165 -14.72 10.31 -23.51
N PRO A 166 -15.90 10.46 -22.89
CA PRO A 166 -17.00 9.49 -23.02
C PRO A 166 -17.61 9.39 -24.43
N HIS A 167 -17.03 10.00 -25.46
CA HIS A 167 -17.73 10.16 -26.75
C HIS A 167 -17.70 8.95 -27.68
N ALA A 168 -16.80 7.97 -27.52
CA ALA A 168 -16.75 6.85 -28.48
C ALA A 168 -17.90 5.83 -28.31
N MET A 169 -18.46 5.67 -27.11
CA MET A 169 -19.45 4.62 -26.82
C MET A 169 -20.86 5.14 -26.51
N LYS A 170 -21.02 6.44 -26.23
CA LYS A 170 -22.34 7.05 -25.98
C LYS A 170 -22.85 7.96 -27.10
N ASP A 171 -22.00 8.36 -28.04
CA ASP A 171 -22.41 9.20 -29.17
C ASP A 171 -21.57 8.90 -30.44
N PRO A 172 -22.03 7.99 -31.32
CA PRO A 172 -21.35 7.68 -32.58
C PRO A 172 -21.10 8.91 -33.46
N GLU A 173 -21.93 9.96 -33.33
CA GLU A 173 -21.80 11.20 -34.11
C GLU A 173 -20.74 12.14 -33.49
N GLY A 174 -20.68 12.25 -32.17
CA GLY A 174 -19.63 13.00 -31.46
C GLY A 174 -18.22 12.45 -31.71
N ALA A 175 -18.09 11.11 -31.81
CA ALA A 175 -16.85 10.45 -32.20
C ALA A 175 -16.41 10.80 -33.63
N ARG A 176 -17.35 10.83 -34.58
CA ARG A 176 -17.08 11.25 -35.97
C ARG A 176 -16.63 12.71 -36.06
N ILE A 177 -17.28 13.61 -35.32
CA ILE A 177 -16.98 15.05 -35.36
C ILE A 177 -15.60 15.36 -34.75
N ALA A 178 -15.18 14.61 -33.71
CA ALA A 178 -13.84 14.73 -33.15
C ALA A 178 -12.74 14.24 -34.11
N ILE A 179 -13.00 13.15 -34.84
CA ILE A 179 -12.10 12.64 -35.90
C ILE A 179 -12.00 13.64 -37.07
N GLU A 180 -13.10 14.33 -37.40
CA GLU A 180 -13.14 15.30 -38.50
C GLU A 180 -12.50 16.66 -38.14
N LYS A 181 -12.50 17.05 -36.86
CA LYS A 181 -11.93 18.33 -36.40
C LYS A 181 -10.44 18.31 -36.11
N ASP A 182 -9.83 17.14 -35.91
CA ASP A 182 -8.40 17.04 -35.62
C ASP A 182 -7.71 15.94 -36.46
N PRO A 183 -7.27 16.27 -37.70
CA PRO A 183 -6.62 15.33 -38.60
C PRO A 183 -5.27 14.78 -38.08
N ALA A 184 -4.71 15.32 -36.98
CA ALA A 184 -3.51 14.78 -36.34
C ALA A 184 -3.78 13.48 -35.55
N MET A 185 -5.03 13.23 -35.14
CA MET A 185 -5.39 12.03 -34.38
C MET A 185 -5.38 10.76 -35.25
N VAL A 186 -5.70 10.90 -36.55
CA VAL A 186 -5.74 9.80 -37.53
C VAL A 186 -4.35 9.20 -37.77
N GLN A 187 -3.31 10.06 -37.86
CA GLN A 187 -1.93 9.62 -38.09
C GLN A 187 -1.32 8.84 -36.92
N HIS A 188 -1.84 9.03 -35.70
CA HIS A 188 -1.35 8.33 -34.53
C HIS A 188 -1.88 6.89 -34.44
N ILE A 189 -3.03 6.61 -35.07
CA ILE A 189 -3.66 5.29 -35.14
C ILE A 189 -3.01 4.44 -36.23
N GLU A 190 -2.81 5.00 -37.44
CA GLU A 190 -2.20 4.27 -38.56
C GLU A 190 -0.76 3.82 -38.26
N ASN A 191 0.03 4.62 -37.53
CA ASN A 191 1.39 4.25 -37.14
C ASN A 191 1.44 3.16 -36.05
N LYS A 192 0.34 2.89 -35.36
CA LYS A 192 0.26 1.86 -34.30
C LYS A 192 -0.23 0.51 -34.83
N GLU A 193 -0.89 0.48 -35.99
CA GLU A 193 -1.29 -0.76 -36.68
C GLU A 193 -0.19 -1.32 -37.61
N LEU A 194 0.84 -0.54 -37.90
CA LEU A 194 1.97 -0.92 -38.77
C LEU A 194 3.28 -1.25 -38.02
N ALA A 195 3.24 -1.35 -36.68
CA ALA A 195 4.37 -1.76 -35.84
C ALA A 195 3.98 -2.99 -35.00
#